data_AF-A0A7C5C6K8-F1
#
_entry.id   AF-A0A7C5C6K8-F1
#
_cell.length_a   1.000
_cell.length_b   1.000
_cell.length_c   1.000
_cell.angle_alpha   90.00
_cell.angle_beta   90.00
_cell.angle_gamma   90.00
#
_symmetry.space_group_name_H-M   'P 1'
#
loop_
_entity.id
_entity.type
_entity.pdbx_description
1 polymer ?
#
loop_
_entity_poly.entity_id
_entity_poly.type
_entity_poly.pdbx_seq_one_letter_code
_entity_poly.pdbx_strand_id
1 'polypeptide(L)'
;MISNIEEFAADLALMCSRTPIAAGRPLTWTIIANPTAGGFTINSRWKRHREILRAYAQEAQKNEKRLESAGPSRTARETDGGNGKLGALGLVPTRYAGHAGEIVEALLDEAQASTDQLFHLIITAGGDGTSLEALTAFYAAPGTVRSQFAILRLPMGTGNDGADSR
;
A
#
# COMPACT_ATOMS: atom_id res chain seq x y z
N MET A 1 -19.02 -8.99 -8.92
CA MET A 1 -17.96 -9.85 -8.36
C MET A 1 -16.81 -8.90 -7.99
N ILE A 2 -16.28 -8.98 -6.76
CA ILE A 2 -15.16 -8.14 -6.32
C ILE A 2 -13.88 -8.71 -6.94
N SER A 3 -13.00 -7.86 -7.47
CA SER A 3 -11.72 -8.31 -8.04
C SER A 3 -10.73 -8.77 -6.95
N ASN A 4 -9.78 -9.65 -7.29
CA ASN A 4 -8.74 -10.11 -6.33
C ASN A 4 -8.01 -8.94 -5.67
N ILE A 5 -7.71 -7.87 -6.42
CA ILE A 5 -7.00 -6.69 -5.93
C ILE A 5 -7.84 -5.85 -4.96
N GLU A 6 -9.17 -5.79 -5.16
CA GLU A 6 -10.08 -5.15 -4.22
C GLU A 6 -10.21 -5.94 -2.92
N GLU A 7 -10.31 -7.28 -3.00
CA GLU A 7 -10.32 -8.12 -1.81
C GLU A 7 -9.02 -7.97 -1.01
N PHE A 8 -7.89 -7.96 -1.71
CA PHE A 8 -6.57 -7.71 -1.14
C PHE A 8 -6.51 -6.36 -0.39
N ALA A 9 -6.98 -5.30 -1.04
CA ALA A 9 -6.98 -3.97 -0.46
C ALA A 9 -7.91 -3.87 0.75
N ALA A 10 -9.05 -4.56 0.76
CA ALA A 10 -9.96 -4.58 1.89
C ALA A 10 -9.31 -5.18 3.16
N ASP A 11 -8.60 -6.31 3.02
CA ASP A 11 -7.90 -6.94 4.15
C ASP A 11 -6.75 -6.06 4.65
N LEU A 12 -5.99 -5.43 3.74
CA LEU A 12 -4.92 -4.50 4.12
C LEU A 12 -5.43 -3.22 4.78
N ALA A 13 -6.52 -2.63 4.28
CA ALA A 13 -7.12 -1.45 4.89
C ALA A 13 -7.58 -1.75 6.32
N LEU A 14 -8.18 -2.93 6.55
CA LEU A 14 -8.52 -3.40 7.89
C LEU A 14 -7.28 -3.50 8.78
N MET A 15 -6.20 -4.12 8.30
CA MET A 15 -4.95 -4.21 9.05
C MET A 15 -4.34 -2.82 9.36
N CYS A 16 -4.33 -1.91 8.39
CA CYS A 16 -3.81 -0.54 8.58
C CYS A 16 -4.62 0.24 9.62
N SER A 17 -5.94 0.03 9.69
CA SER A 17 -6.78 0.69 10.70
C SER A 17 -6.51 0.25 12.15
N ARG A 18 -5.74 -0.84 12.34
CA ARG A 18 -5.47 -1.47 13.64
C ARG A 18 -3.98 -1.75 13.89
N THR A 19 -3.10 -1.25 13.03
CA THR A 19 -1.66 -1.43 13.19
C THR A 19 -1.13 -0.55 14.32
N PRO A 20 -0.15 -1.01 15.12
CA PRO A 20 0.54 -0.17 16.10
C PRO A 20 1.64 0.72 15.47
N ILE A 21 1.88 0.62 14.15
CA ILE A 21 2.89 1.43 13.45
C ILE A 21 2.66 2.92 13.71
N ALA A 22 3.71 3.65 14.09
CA ALA A 22 3.63 5.08 14.41
C ALA A 22 2.51 5.40 15.43
N ALA A 23 2.47 4.67 16.55
CA ALA A 23 1.60 4.99 17.67
C ALA A 23 1.81 6.45 18.12
N GLY A 24 0.73 7.16 18.47
CA GLY A 24 0.79 8.58 18.84
C GLY A 24 0.74 9.55 17.65
N ARG A 25 0.64 9.06 16.40
CA ARG A 25 0.52 9.89 15.19
C ARG A 25 -0.66 9.46 14.32
N PRO A 26 -1.34 10.41 13.65
CA PRO A 26 -2.25 10.08 12.57
C PRO A 26 -1.54 9.24 11.51
N LEU A 27 -2.23 8.22 10.99
CA LEU A 27 -1.69 7.32 9.97
C LEU A 27 -2.45 7.50 8.66
N THR A 28 -1.72 7.73 7.57
CA THR A 28 -2.26 7.61 6.22
C THR A 28 -1.64 6.42 5.51
N TRP A 29 -2.38 5.76 4.63
CA TRP A 29 -1.83 4.66 3.82
C TRP A 29 -2.19 4.75 2.34
N THR A 30 -1.32 4.16 1.53
CA THR A 30 -1.51 3.98 0.08
C THR A 30 -1.05 2.58 -0.30
N ILE A 31 -1.91 1.82 -0.94
CA ILE A 31 -1.63 0.50 -1.51
C ILE A 31 -1.42 0.70 -3.02
N ILE A 32 -0.16 0.65 -3.46
CA ILE A 32 0.22 0.71 -4.87
C ILE A 32 0.29 -0.72 -5.39
N ALA A 33 -0.66 -1.14 -6.22
CA ALA A 33 -0.75 -2.54 -6.62
C ALA A 33 -0.72 -2.71 -8.13
N ASN A 34 0.13 -3.63 -8.63
CA ASN A 34 0.15 -3.97 -10.04
C ASN A 34 -0.88 -5.07 -10.34
N PRO A 35 -2.00 -4.76 -11.02
CA PRO A 35 -3.08 -5.73 -11.27
C PRO A 35 -2.64 -6.91 -12.14
N THR A 36 -1.55 -6.77 -12.90
CA THR A 36 -1.02 -7.82 -13.79
C THR A 36 -0.03 -8.75 -13.08
N ALA A 37 0.35 -8.46 -11.84
CA ALA A 37 1.35 -9.24 -11.11
C ALA A 37 0.86 -10.66 -10.79
N GLY A 38 1.77 -11.64 -10.81
CA GLY A 38 1.46 -13.06 -10.68
C GLY A 38 0.68 -13.44 -9.42
N GLY A 39 0.89 -12.73 -8.32
CA GLY A 39 0.17 -12.91 -7.05
C GLY A 39 -1.33 -12.57 -7.12
N PHE A 40 -1.75 -11.82 -8.15
CA PHE A 40 -3.17 -11.51 -8.41
C PHE A 40 -3.74 -12.30 -9.59
N THR A 41 -2.92 -12.63 -10.59
CA THR A 41 -3.35 -13.27 -11.84
C THR A 41 -3.23 -14.79 -11.84
N ILE A 42 -2.31 -15.37 -11.05
CA ILE A 42 -2.13 -16.83 -10.93
C ILE A 42 -3.00 -17.35 -9.78
N ASN A 43 -4.08 -18.06 -10.11
CA ASN A 43 -5.10 -18.51 -9.16
C ASN A 43 -4.55 -19.25 -7.93
N SER A 44 -3.59 -20.17 -8.10
CA SER A 44 -3.01 -20.92 -6.99
C SER A 44 -2.23 -20.02 -6.02
N ARG A 45 -1.52 -19.02 -6.53
CA ARG A 45 -0.79 -18.04 -5.72
C ARG A 45 -1.75 -17.11 -5.00
N TRP A 46 -2.76 -16.61 -5.71
CA TRP A 46 -3.79 -15.77 -5.12
C TRP A 46 -4.46 -16.47 -3.94
N LYS A 47 -4.88 -17.74 -4.10
CA LYS A 47 -5.49 -18.52 -3.01
C LYS A 47 -4.58 -18.58 -1.77
N ARG A 48 -3.30 -18.92 -1.96
CA ARG A 48 -2.31 -18.97 -0.86
C ARG A 48 -2.13 -17.60 -0.19
N HIS A 49 -1.90 -16.54 -0.97
CA HIS A 49 -1.73 -15.19 -0.42
C HIS A 49 -2.99 -14.72 0.31
N ARG A 50 -4.17 -15.06 -0.23
CA ARG A 50 -5.45 -14.69 0.35
C ARG A 50 -5.68 -15.36 1.70
N GLU A 51 -5.34 -16.64 1.83
CA GLU A 51 -5.41 -17.35 3.11
C GLU A 51 -4.54 -16.68 4.17
N ILE A 52 -3.29 -16.35 3.82
CA ILE A 52 -2.34 -15.67 4.70
C ILE A 52 -2.86 -14.27 5.10
N LEU A 53 -3.29 -13.47 4.12
CA LEU A 53 -3.83 -12.13 4.36
C LEU A 53 -5.05 -12.14 5.26
N ARG A 54 -5.97 -13.09 5.05
CA ARG A 54 -7.15 -13.26 5.92
C ARG A 54 -6.76 -13.61 7.34
N ALA A 55 -5.78 -14.49 7.53
CA ALA A 55 -5.30 -14.85 8.86
C ALA A 55 -4.72 -13.61 9.59
N TYR A 56 -3.88 -12.83 8.92
CA TYR A 56 -3.34 -11.59 9.50
C TYR A 56 -4.40 -10.52 9.73
N ALA A 57 -5.37 -10.38 8.83
CA ALA A 57 -6.50 -9.48 9.00
C ALA A 57 -7.36 -9.86 10.21
N GLN A 58 -7.60 -11.16 10.42
CA GLN A 58 -8.30 -11.68 11.60
C GLN A 58 -7.50 -11.45 12.89
N GLU A 59 -6.18 -11.65 12.85
CA GLU A 59 -5.33 -11.35 14.01
C GLU A 59 -5.34 -9.86 14.34
N ALA A 60 -5.22 -8.99 13.34
CA ALA A 60 -5.29 -7.56 13.51
C ALA A 60 -6.62 -7.10 14.13
N GLN A 61 -7.72 -7.84 13.95
CA GLN A 61 -9.00 -7.52 14.61
C GLN A 61 -8.97 -7.69 16.14
N LYS A 62 -7.97 -8.38 16.69
CA LYS A 62 -7.78 -8.46 18.14
C LYS A 62 -7.08 -7.22 18.70
N ASN A 63 -6.39 -6.47 17.87
CA ASN A 63 -5.80 -5.20 18.27
C ASN A 63 -6.90 -4.16 18.50
N GLU A 64 -6.66 -3.30 19.48
CA GLU A 64 -7.45 -2.10 19.69
C GLU A 64 -7.40 -1.21 18.44
N LYS A 65 -8.50 -0.48 18.20
CA LYS A 65 -8.49 0.55 17.17
C LYS A 65 -7.51 1.64 17.58
N ARG A 66 -6.82 2.20 16.59
CA ARG A 66 -5.96 3.38 16.82
C ARG A 66 -6.78 4.51 17.43
N LEU A 67 -6.20 5.20 18.40
CA LEU A 67 -6.81 6.39 19.01
C LEU A 67 -6.71 7.57 18.05
N GLU A 68 -5.58 7.68 17.34
CA GLU A 68 -5.34 8.69 16.32
C GLU A 68 -6.08 8.34 15.02
N SER A 69 -6.35 9.37 14.21
CA SER A 69 -6.99 9.18 12.91
C SER A 69 -6.16 8.26 12.01
N ALA A 70 -6.84 7.34 11.34
CA ALA A 70 -6.24 6.42 10.40
C ALA A 70 -7.11 6.31 9.15
N GLY A 71 -6.54 6.53 7.97
CA GLY A 71 -7.29 6.46 6.72
C GLY A 71 -6.41 6.38 5.47
N PRO A 72 -7.02 6.20 4.29
CA PRO A 72 -6.31 6.38 3.02
C PRO A 72 -5.70 7.78 2.89
N SER A 73 -4.52 7.87 2.28
CA SER A 73 -3.89 9.13 1.84
C SER A 73 -4.81 9.93 0.91
N ARG A 74 -4.59 11.24 0.81
CA ARG A 74 -5.30 12.08 -0.16
C ARG A 74 -5.03 11.63 -1.59
N THR A 75 -3.76 11.40 -1.94
CA THR A 75 -3.36 10.89 -3.27
C THR A 75 -4.16 9.65 -3.66
N ALA A 76 -4.31 8.67 -2.76
CA ALA A 76 -5.09 7.46 -3.06
C ALA A 76 -6.58 7.76 -3.35
N ARG A 77 -7.18 8.69 -2.61
CA ARG A 77 -8.58 9.08 -2.80
C ARG A 77 -8.79 9.83 -4.13
N GLU A 78 -7.87 10.73 -4.46
CA GLU A 78 -7.97 11.59 -5.66
C GLU A 78 -7.59 10.84 -6.94
N THR A 79 -6.72 9.83 -6.85
CA THR A 79 -6.33 9.01 -8.01
C THR A 79 -7.41 8.01 -8.43
N ASP A 80 -8.41 7.75 -7.57
CA ASP A 80 -9.54 6.91 -7.92
C ASP A 80 -10.50 7.62 -8.90
N GLY A 81 -10.23 7.45 -10.20
CA GLY A 81 -11.09 7.95 -11.28
C GLY A 81 -12.39 7.18 -11.47
N GLY A 82 -12.73 6.25 -10.57
CA GLY A 82 -13.95 5.46 -10.58
C GLY A 82 -15.04 6.04 -9.68
N ASN A 83 -15.67 5.18 -8.87
CA ASN A 83 -16.75 5.56 -7.95
C ASN A 83 -16.26 5.86 -6.52
N GLY A 84 -14.95 6.02 -6.32
CA GLY A 84 -14.33 6.28 -5.01
C GLY A 84 -14.11 5.04 -4.14
N LYS A 85 -14.52 3.84 -4.60
CA LYS A 85 -14.39 2.60 -3.83
C LYS A 85 -12.94 2.19 -3.60
N LEU A 86 -12.06 2.35 -4.59
CA LEU A 86 -10.66 1.96 -4.46
C LEU A 86 -9.91 2.96 -3.59
N GLY A 87 -10.17 4.24 -3.78
CA GLY A 87 -9.62 5.33 -2.97
C GLY A 87 -10.03 5.22 -1.50
N ALA A 88 -11.25 4.77 -1.21
CA ALA A 88 -11.71 4.50 0.17
C ALA A 88 -10.95 3.34 0.85
N LEU A 89 -10.38 2.41 0.07
CA LEU A 89 -9.49 1.36 0.58
C LEU A 89 -8.02 1.80 0.60
N GLY A 90 -7.70 2.95 0.02
CA GLY A 90 -6.33 3.40 -0.22
C GLY A 90 -5.65 2.68 -1.37
N LEU A 91 -6.39 1.99 -2.23
CA LEU A 91 -5.85 1.26 -3.38
C LEU A 91 -5.67 2.15 -4.59
N VAL A 92 -4.46 2.14 -5.15
CA VAL A 92 -4.13 2.73 -6.44
C VAL A 92 -3.55 1.64 -7.35
N PRO A 93 -4.35 1.09 -8.29
CA PRO A 93 -3.84 0.14 -9.28
C PRO A 93 -2.88 0.83 -10.25
N THR A 94 -1.72 0.23 -10.51
CA THR A 94 -0.79 0.75 -11.52
C THR A 94 -1.32 0.52 -12.93
N ARG A 95 -1.14 1.50 -13.82
CA ARG A 95 -1.67 1.46 -15.19
C ARG A 95 -0.61 1.22 -16.26
N TYR A 96 0.62 1.66 -16.02
CA TYR A 96 1.75 1.57 -16.94
C TYR A 96 3.08 1.58 -16.16
N ALA A 97 4.19 1.27 -16.83
CA ALA A 97 5.53 1.32 -16.24
C ALA A 97 5.91 2.76 -15.87
N GLY A 98 6.45 2.96 -14.68
CA GLY A 98 6.74 4.27 -14.08
C GLY A 98 5.62 4.83 -13.19
N HIS A 99 4.37 4.34 -13.34
CA HIS A 99 3.23 4.86 -12.60
C HIS A 99 3.37 4.66 -11.08
N ALA A 100 4.07 3.61 -10.61
CA ALA A 100 4.31 3.44 -9.18
C ALA A 100 5.22 4.54 -8.62
N GLY A 101 6.18 5.02 -9.41
CA GLY A 101 7.04 6.16 -9.06
C GLY A 101 6.24 7.45 -8.98
N GLU A 102 5.41 7.74 -10.00
CA GLU A 102 4.54 8.94 -10.03
C GLU A 102 3.61 9.01 -8.82
N ILE A 103 3.05 7.87 -8.38
CA ILE A 103 2.21 7.82 -7.18
C ILE A 103 3.03 8.16 -5.93
N VAL A 104 4.26 7.67 -5.82
CA VAL A 104 5.14 7.98 -4.68
C VAL A 104 5.55 9.45 -4.67
N GLU A 105 5.84 10.04 -5.82
CA GLU A 105 6.11 11.48 -5.94
C GLU A 105 4.93 12.31 -5.44
N ALA A 106 3.70 11.97 -5.87
CA ALA A 106 2.50 12.65 -5.39
C ALA A 106 2.29 12.51 -3.86
N LEU A 107 2.67 11.37 -3.27
CA LEU A 107 2.61 11.18 -1.81
C LEU A 107 3.66 12.00 -1.06
N LEU A 108 4.85 12.15 -1.64
CA LEU A 108 5.90 12.99 -1.09
C LEU A 108 5.47 14.46 -1.10
N ASP A 109 4.84 14.90 -2.19
CA ASP A 109 4.24 16.24 -2.29
C ASP A 109 3.11 16.44 -1.26
N GLU A 110 2.24 15.44 -1.07
CA GLU A 110 1.20 15.46 -0.02
C GLU A 110 1.81 15.66 1.37
N ALA A 111 2.88 14.93 1.70
CA ALA A 111 3.53 15.03 3.00
C ALA A 111 4.25 16.38 3.19
N GLN A 112 4.82 16.95 2.14
CA GLN A 112 5.45 18.28 2.20
C GLN A 112 4.42 19.41 2.37
N ALA A 113 3.25 19.27 1.76
CA ALA A 113 2.16 20.24 1.86
C ALA A 113 1.36 20.15 3.17
N SER A 114 1.49 19.04 3.90
CA SER A 114 0.80 18.82 5.17
C SER A 114 1.47 19.56 6.32
N THR A 115 0.68 20.30 7.11
CA THR A 115 1.12 20.86 8.40
C THR A 115 0.95 19.88 9.56
N ASP A 116 0.18 18.81 9.34
CA ASP A 116 -0.08 17.79 10.34
C ASP A 116 1.11 16.81 10.38
N GLN A 117 1.47 16.34 11.57
CA GLN A 117 2.53 15.33 11.77
C GLN A 117 2.07 13.92 11.36
N LEU A 118 1.44 13.79 10.18
CA LEU A 118 0.98 12.53 9.61
C LEU A 118 2.15 11.57 9.44
N PHE A 119 1.90 10.29 9.69
CA PHE A 119 2.81 9.22 9.29
C PHE A 119 2.23 8.51 8.07
N HIS A 120 3.03 8.36 7.03
CA HIS A 120 2.59 7.80 5.75
C HIS A 120 3.11 6.36 5.59
N LEU A 121 2.20 5.42 5.30
CA LEU A 121 2.53 4.03 5.02
C LEU A 121 2.29 3.73 3.54
N ILE A 122 3.37 3.50 2.79
CA ILE A 122 3.32 3.05 1.40
C ILE A 122 3.39 1.53 1.39
N ILE A 123 2.44 0.87 0.74
CA ILE A 123 2.43 -0.58 0.56
C ILE A 123 2.52 -0.88 -0.93
N THR A 124 3.63 -1.44 -1.40
CA THR A 124 3.77 -1.85 -2.80
C THR A 124 3.40 -3.32 -2.96
N ALA A 125 2.50 -3.65 -3.87
CA ALA A 125 2.06 -5.01 -4.17
C ALA A 125 2.24 -5.32 -5.66
N GLY A 126 3.42 -5.82 -6.02
CA GLY A 126 3.79 -6.09 -7.41
C GLY A 126 5.06 -6.96 -7.51
N GLY A 127 5.66 -7.01 -8.69
CA GLY A 127 6.99 -7.59 -8.88
C GLY A 127 8.11 -6.59 -8.55
N ASP A 128 9.36 -6.98 -8.84
CA ASP A 128 10.55 -6.15 -8.60
C ASP A 128 10.46 -4.78 -9.28
N GLY A 129 9.93 -4.70 -10.50
CA GLY A 129 9.76 -3.43 -11.22
C GLY A 129 8.89 -2.42 -10.48
N THR A 130 7.75 -2.85 -9.94
CA THR A 130 6.85 -1.98 -9.16
C THR A 130 7.53 -1.44 -7.90
N SER A 131 8.27 -2.31 -7.19
CA SER A 131 9.02 -1.88 -6.00
C SER A 131 10.21 -0.99 -6.34
N LEU A 132 10.91 -1.26 -7.44
CA LEU A 132 12.04 -0.45 -7.91
C LEU A 132 11.58 0.97 -8.27
N GLU A 133 10.50 1.11 -9.03
CA GLU A 133 9.92 2.41 -9.39
C GLU A 133 9.56 3.23 -8.15
N ALA A 134 8.80 2.62 -7.23
CA ALA A 134 8.37 3.27 -5.99
C ALA A 134 9.57 3.67 -5.11
N LEU A 135 10.54 2.77 -4.93
CA LEU A 135 11.72 3.05 -4.10
C LEU A 135 12.64 4.09 -4.74
N THR A 136 12.78 4.10 -6.07
CA THR A 136 13.60 5.09 -6.78
C THR A 136 13.06 6.50 -6.53
N ALA A 137 11.74 6.70 -6.72
CA ALA A 137 11.08 7.96 -6.40
C ALA A 137 11.23 8.31 -4.90
N PHE A 138 11.00 7.34 -4.02
CA PHE A 138 11.11 7.55 -2.57
C PHE A 138 12.51 8.01 -2.15
N TYR A 139 13.57 7.35 -2.62
CA TYR A 139 14.95 7.64 -2.23
C TYR A 139 15.50 8.95 -2.82
N ALA A 140 14.87 9.48 -3.87
CA ALA A 140 15.20 10.81 -4.40
C ALA A 140 14.76 11.94 -3.44
N ALA A 141 13.84 11.68 -2.51
CA ALA A 141 13.32 12.69 -1.60
C ALA A 141 14.30 13.08 -0.46
N PRO A 142 14.21 14.33 0.03
CA PRO A 142 14.98 14.77 1.21
C PRO A 142 14.75 13.86 2.42
N GLY A 143 15.81 13.61 3.20
CA GLY A 143 15.75 12.72 4.37
C GLY A 143 14.71 13.14 5.43
N THR A 144 14.47 14.45 5.57
CA THR A 144 13.46 15.02 6.47
C THR A 144 12.02 14.69 6.07
N VAL A 145 11.77 14.55 4.77
CA VAL A 145 10.46 14.11 4.26
C VAL A 145 10.36 12.60 4.45
N ARG A 146 11.39 11.85 4.07
CA ARG A 146 11.44 10.38 4.20
C ARG A 146 11.23 9.88 5.63
N SER A 147 11.65 10.63 6.66
CA SER A 147 11.43 10.25 8.07
C SER A 147 9.96 10.20 8.50
N GLN A 148 9.05 10.69 7.67
CA GLN A 148 7.60 10.62 7.91
C GLN A 148 6.95 9.38 7.31
N PHE A 149 7.73 8.52 6.64
CA PHE A 149 7.23 7.39 5.88
C PHE A 149 7.75 6.06 6.39
N ALA A 150 6.93 5.02 6.21
CA ALA A 150 7.39 3.65 6.09
C ALA A 150 6.95 3.09 4.74
N ILE A 151 7.77 2.20 4.17
CA ILE A 151 7.41 1.44 2.97
C ILE A 151 7.43 -0.05 3.27
N LEU A 152 6.31 -0.72 2.98
CA LEU A 152 6.15 -2.16 3.05
C LEU A 152 6.09 -2.73 1.63
N ARG A 153 7.02 -3.62 1.31
CA ARG A 153 7.03 -4.36 0.05
C ARG A 153 6.34 -5.70 0.22
N LEU A 154 5.28 -5.93 -0.55
CA LEU A 154 4.61 -7.22 -0.69
C LEU A 154 4.96 -7.83 -2.06
N PRO A 155 5.74 -8.92 -2.09
CA PRO A 155 6.17 -9.55 -3.34
C PRO A 155 5.00 -10.29 -3.98
N MET A 156 4.39 -9.66 -4.97
CA MET A 156 3.24 -10.20 -5.70
C MET A 156 3.58 -10.54 -7.15
N GLY A 157 4.85 -10.60 -7.53
CA GLY A 157 5.26 -10.98 -8.88
C GLY A 157 5.24 -12.50 -9.14
N THR A 158 6.09 -12.96 -10.05
CA THR A 158 6.14 -14.36 -10.51
C THR A 158 7.19 -15.21 -9.77
N GLY A 159 7.87 -14.67 -8.76
CA GLY A 159 8.80 -15.45 -7.90
C GLY A 159 10.24 -15.50 -8.43
N ASN A 160 10.52 -14.79 -9.52
CA ASN A 160 11.90 -14.36 -9.84
C ASN A 160 12.26 -13.05 -9.13
N ASP A 161 11.28 -12.48 -8.44
CA ASP A 161 11.38 -11.25 -7.68
C ASP A 161 12.15 -11.56 -6.40
N GLY A 162 13.15 -10.76 -6.02
CA GLY A 162 14.14 -11.03 -4.96
C GLY A 162 13.63 -11.26 -3.51
N ALA A 163 12.37 -11.67 -3.34
CA ALA A 163 11.78 -12.16 -2.10
C ALA A 163 11.86 -13.70 -1.93
N ASP A 164 12.15 -14.46 -3.00
CA ASP A 164 12.37 -15.93 -2.91
C ASP A 164 13.82 -16.30 -2.52
N SER A 165 14.68 -15.33 -2.19
CA SER A 165 16.02 -15.61 -1.66
C SER A 165 15.98 -15.88 -0.14
N ARG A 166 15.77 -17.16 0.19
CA ARG A 166 16.10 -17.92 1.41
C ARG A 166 16.01 -17.25 2.78
#